data_AF-A0A650CN10-F1
#
_entry.id   AF-A0A650CN10-F1
#
_cell.length_a   1.000
_cell.length_b   1.000
_cell.length_c   1.000
_cell.angle_alpha   90.00
_cell.angle_beta   90.00
_cell.angle_gamma   90.00
#
_symmetry.space_group_name_H-M   'P 1'
#
loop_
_entity.id
_entity.type
_entity.pdbx_description
1 polymer ?
#
loop_
_entity_poly.entity_id
_entity_poly.type
_entity_poly.pdbx_seq_one_letter_code
_entity_poly.pdbx_strand_id
1 'polypeptide(L)'
;MAIIVRKIHKKNDGGIVWISIDEVPPIIKDTSVVDGAFFVRISDDKGDKVIRLTDQEALDIAYRIIEAYKRHVNEYPKLNQRAYEEYKKRNPEETESYEDLE
;
A
#
# COMPACT_ATOMS: atom_id res chain seq x y z
N MET A 1 -19.78 -1.82 0.06
CA MET A 1 -18.32 -1.97 0.02
C MET A 1 -17.84 -1.95 1.46
N ALA A 2 -17.15 -2.98 1.90
CA ALA A 2 -16.59 -3.01 3.25
C ALA A 2 -15.24 -2.30 3.23
N ILE A 3 -15.04 -1.33 4.11
CA ILE A 3 -13.76 -0.62 4.25
C ILE A 3 -12.86 -1.44 5.17
N ILE A 4 -11.79 -1.99 4.62
CA ILE A 4 -10.80 -2.80 5.36
C ILE A 4 -9.81 -1.89 6.08
N VAL A 5 -9.35 -0.84 5.40
CA VAL A 5 -8.38 0.12 5.94
C VAL A 5 -8.85 1.54 5.65
N ARG A 6 -8.68 2.44 6.62
CA ARG A 6 -8.82 3.88 6.43
C ARG A 6 -7.73 4.63 7.16
N LYS A 7 -7.00 5.48 6.44
CA LYS A 7 -6.05 6.43 7.01
C LYS A 7 -6.37 7.83 6.54
N ILE A 8 -6.30 8.78 7.47
CA ILE A 8 -6.58 10.19 7.24
C ILE A 8 -5.34 10.96 7.66
N HIS A 9 -4.86 11.82 6.78
CA HIS A 9 -3.73 12.71 7.02
C HIS A 9 -4.18 14.15 6.81
N LYS A 10 -3.95 15.00 7.81
CA LYS A 10 -4.20 16.44 7.71
C LYS A 10 -2.93 17.12 7.22
N LYS A 11 -3.04 17.82 6.10
CA LYS A 11 -1.98 18.65 5.53
C LYS A 11 -1.77 19.89 6.40
N ASN A 12 -0.59 20.49 6.28
CA ASN A 12 -0.24 21.72 7.00
C ASN A 12 -1.07 22.93 6.57
N ASP A 13 -1.60 22.92 5.34
CA ASP A 13 -2.49 23.95 4.79
C ASP A 13 -3.96 23.79 5.24
N GLY A 14 -4.26 22.79 6.08
CA GLY A 14 -5.60 22.47 6.56
C GLY A 14 -6.39 21.50 5.67
N GLY A 15 -5.87 21.14 4.49
CA GLY A 15 -6.45 20.11 3.64
C GLY A 15 -6.34 18.71 4.26
N ILE A 16 -7.10 17.76 3.71
CA ILE A 16 -7.15 16.38 4.19
C ILE A 16 -6.89 15.45 3.01
N VAL A 17 -5.97 14.51 3.20
CA VAL A 17 -5.81 13.34 2.33
C VAL A 17 -6.33 12.13 3.06
N TRP A 18 -7.03 11.25 2.38
CA TRP A 18 -7.33 9.93 2.92
C TRP A 18 -7.00 8.83 1.92
N ILE A 19 -6.55 7.70 2.49
CA ILE A 19 -6.36 6.44 1.79
C ILE A 19 -7.36 5.45 2.39
N SER A 20 -8.13 4.78 1.54
CA SER A 20 -8.95 3.63 1.94
C SER A 20 -8.70 2.42 1.07
N ILE A 21 -8.81 1.25 1.68
CA ILE A 21 -8.79 -0.04 0.99
C ILE A 21 -10.13 -0.70 1.25
N ASP A 22 -10.83 -1.04 0.17
CA ASP A 22 -12.18 -1.59 0.21
C ASP A 22 -12.23 -2.93 -0.52
N GLU A 23 -13.15 -3.81 -0.11
CA GLU A 23 -13.49 -5.01 -0.88
C GLU A 23 -14.97 -5.04 -1.30
N VAL A 24 -15.20 -5.71 -2.43
CA VAL A 24 -16.51 -6.12 -2.90
C VAL A 24 -16.47 -7.63 -3.12
N PRO A 25 -17.27 -8.42 -2.38
CA PRO A 25 -17.36 -9.85 -2.62
C PRO A 25 -18.03 -10.13 -3.97
N PRO A 26 -17.74 -11.28 -4.60
CA PRO A 26 -18.43 -11.71 -5.82
C PRO A 26 -19.93 -11.86 -5.57
N ILE A 27 -20.74 -11.53 -6.58
CA ILE A 27 -22.20 -11.61 -6.52
C ILE A 27 -22.75 -12.45 -7.66
N ILE A 28 -23.87 -13.15 -7.43
CA ILE A 28 -24.59 -13.87 -8.48
C ILE A 28 -25.67 -12.95 -9.04
N LYS A 29 -25.66 -12.73 -10.35
CA LYS A 29 -26.67 -11.93 -11.05
C LYS A 29 -27.12 -12.66 -12.32
N ASP A 30 -28.43 -12.85 -12.46
CA ASP A 30 -29.07 -13.42 -13.65
C ASP A 30 -28.38 -14.72 -14.13
N THR A 31 -28.07 -15.63 -13.20
CA THR A 31 -27.34 -16.92 -13.39
C THR A 31 -25.85 -16.83 -13.73
N SER A 32 -25.27 -15.62 -13.81
CA SER A 32 -23.83 -15.39 -13.97
C SER A 32 -23.17 -14.97 -12.65
N VAL A 33 -21.91 -15.37 -12.45
CA VAL A 33 -21.08 -14.87 -11.34
C VAL A 33 -20.39 -13.59 -11.81
N VAL A 34 -20.59 -12.51 -11.07
CA VAL A 34 -19.83 -11.26 -11.24
C VAL A 34 -18.71 -11.28 -10.22
N ASP A 35 -17.47 -11.23 -10.71
CA ASP A 35 -16.29 -11.28 -9.86
C ASP A 35 -16.24 -10.11 -8.88
N GLY A 36 -15.77 -10.41 -7.68
CA GLY A 36 -15.42 -9.42 -6.68
C GLY A 36 -14.21 -8.60 -7.11
N ALA A 37 -13.83 -7.64 -6.27
CA ALA A 37 -12.58 -6.92 -6.44
C ALA A 37 -12.16 -6.21 -5.16
N PHE A 38 -10.87 -5.88 -5.12
CA PHE A 38 -10.31 -4.96 -4.15
C PHE A 38 -10.17 -3.57 -4.77
N PHE A 39 -10.25 -2.55 -3.94
CA PHE A 39 -10.14 -1.16 -4.37
C PHE A 39 -9.20 -0.41 -3.45
N VAL A 40 -8.26 0.33 -4.04
CA VAL A 40 -7.48 1.35 -3.34
C VAL A 40 -8.02 2.70 -3.76
N ARG A 41 -8.46 3.48 -2.77
CA ARG A 41 -8.94 4.84 -2.97
C ARG A 41 -7.98 5.81 -2.31
N ILE A 42 -7.52 6.78 -3.08
CA ILE A 42 -6.75 7.93 -2.61
C ILE A 42 -7.60 9.15 -2.91
N SER A 43 -7.85 9.98 -1.93
CA SER A 43 -8.65 11.18 -2.13
C SER A 43 -8.09 12.35 -1.34
N ASP A 44 -8.37 13.53 -1.84
CA ASP A 44 -8.12 14.77 -1.15
C ASP A 44 -9.34 15.70 -1.26
N ASP A 45 -9.14 16.95 -0.84
CA ASP A 45 -10.14 18.02 -0.88
C ASP A 45 -10.65 18.32 -2.31
N LYS A 46 -9.91 17.91 -3.34
CA LYS A 46 -10.15 18.24 -4.75
C LYS A 46 -10.72 17.08 -5.55
N GLY A 47 -10.65 15.85 -5.05
CA GLY A 47 -11.31 14.71 -5.67
C GLY A 47 -10.78 13.36 -5.21
N ASP A 48 -11.30 12.31 -5.85
CA ASP A 48 -10.96 10.93 -5.57
C ASP A 48 -10.34 10.23 -6.79
N LYS A 49 -9.38 9.36 -6.49
CA LYS A 49 -8.82 8.38 -7.41
C LYS A 49 -9.09 6.99 -6.83
N VAL A 50 -9.65 6.13 -7.67
CA VAL A 50 -9.98 4.75 -7.31
C VAL A 50 -9.25 3.82 -8.27
N ILE A 51 -8.50 2.89 -7.72
CA ILE A 51 -7.80 1.84 -8.46
C ILE A 51 -8.50 0.52 -8.11
N ARG A 52 -9.04 -0.15 -9.12
CA ARG A 52 -9.53 -1.52 -8.97
C ARG A 52 -8.36 -2.47 -9.12
N LEU A 53 -8.24 -3.42 -8.20
CA LEU A 53 -7.25 -4.49 -8.22
C LEU A 53 -7.95 -5.81 -8.52
N THR A 54 -7.27 -6.65 -9.29
CA THR A 54 -7.54 -8.09 -9.35
C THR A 54 -7.13 -8.76 -8.03
N ASP A 55 -7.63 -9.96 -7.79
CA ASP A 55 -7.28 -10.74 -6.60
C ASP A 55 -5.76 -10.98 -6.50
N GLN A 56 -5.09 -11.23 -7.63
CA GLN A 56 -3.65 -11.48 -7.69
C GLN A 56 -2.83 -10.21 -7.37
N GLU A 57 -3.25 -9.05 -7.88
CA GLU A 57 -2.58 -7.77 -7.57
C GLU A 57 -2.77 -7.39 -6.10
N ALA A 58 -3.97 -7.59 -5.56
CA ALA A 58 -4.25 -7.34 -4.15
C ALA A 58 -3.39 -8.23 -3.24
N LEU A 59 -3.24 -9.51 -3.60
CA LEU A 59 -2.40 -10.46 -2.89
C LEU A 59 -0.91 -10.08 -2.95
N ASP A 60 -0.39 -9.75 -4.12
CA ASP A 60 1.01 -9.33 -4.31
C ASP A 60 1.33 -8.09 -3.47
N ILE A 61 0.49 -7.05 -3.54
CA ILE A 61 0.67 -5.82 -2.76
C ILE A 61 0.66 -6.12 -1.25
N ALA A 62 -0.28 -6.94 -0.78
CA ALA A 62 -0.37 -7.30 0.63
C ALA A 62 0.91 -8.01 1.12
N TYR A 63 1.43 -8.96 0.35
CA TYR A 63 2.67 -9.66 0.70
C TYR A 63 3.87 -8.72 0.72
N ARG A 64 4.03 -7.84 -0.28
CA ARG A 64 5.12 -6.86 -0.32
C ARG A 64 5.11 -5.94 0.90
N ILE A 65 3.93 -5.47 1.32
CA ILE A 65 3.79 -4.64 2.53
C ILE A 65 4.22 -5.44 3.78
N ILE A 66 3.78 -6.70 3.91
CA ILE A 66 4.12 -7.56 5.05
C ILE A 66 5.63 -7.83 5.11
N GLU A 67 6.26 -8.13 3.97
CA GLU A 67 7.70 -8.38 3.89
C GLU A 67 8.50 -7.11 4.20
N ALA A 68 8.11 -5.97 3.64
CA ALA A 68 8.72 -4.68 3.96
C ALA A 68 8.60 -4.36 5.46
N TYR A 69 7.43 -4.60 6.06
CA TYR A 69 7.22 -4.43 7.50
C TYR A 69 8.14 -5.33 8.33
N LYS A 70 8.24 -6.62 8.00
CA LYS A 70 9.10 -7.58 8.70
C LYS A 70 10.55 -7.11 8.70
N ARG A 71 11.05 -6.65 7.55
CA ARG A 71 12.42 -6.10 7.44
C ARG A 71 12.57 -4.83 8.27
N HIS A 72 11.64 -3.88 8.13
CA HIS A 72 11.69 -2.61 8.83
C HIS A 72 11.66 -2.73 10.35
N VAL A 73 10.86 -3.65 10.89
CA VAL A 73 10.68 -3.79 12.35
C VAL A 73 11.66 -4.80 12.95
N ASN A 74 11.99 -5.88 12.26
CA ASN A 74 12.75 -6.98 12.85
C ASN A 74 14.22 -7.02 12.42
N GLU A 75 14.56 -6.49 11.25
CA GLU A 75 15.91 -6.60 10.68
C GLU A 75 16.66 -5.28 10.80
N TYR A 76 16.11 -4.18 10.29
CA TYR A 76 16.79 -2.88 10.27
C TYR A 76 17.19 -2.36 11.66
N PRO A 77 16.38 -2.49 12.73
CA PRO A 77 16.78 -2.00 14.06
C PRO A 77 17.93 -2.80 14.68
N LYS A 78 18.22 -3.99 14.16
CA LYS A 78 19.34 -4.84 14.61
C LYS A 78 20.62 -4.59 13.83
N LEU A 79 20.54 -3.90 12.69
CA LEU A 79 21.69 -3.49 11.92
C LEU A 79 22.33 -2.29 12.61
N ASN A 80 23.60 -2.43 13.02
CA ASN A 80 24.41 -1.27 13.36
C ASN A 80 24.68 -0.44 12.08
N GLN A 81 25.06 0.83 12.24
CA GLN A 81 25.16 1.77 11.13
C GLN A 81 26.00 1.25 9.94
N ARG A 82 27.10 0.56 10.23
CA ARG A 82 27.96 -0.08 9.22
C ARG A 82 27.28 -1.25 8.49
N ALA A 83 26.53 -2.10 9.21
CA ALA A 83 25.78 -3.19 8.59
C ALA A 83 24.59 -2.67 7.76
N TYR A 84 24.00 -1.54 8.13
CA TYR A 84 22.95 -0.89 7.33
C TYR A 84 23.51 -0.31 6.03
N GLU A 85 24.69 0.33 6.06
CA GLU A 85 25.38 0.79 4.85
C GLU A 85 25.79 -0.37 3.93
N GLU A 86 26.24 -1.50 4.50
CA GLU A 86 26.52 -2.71 3.71
C GLU A 86 25.25 -3.35 3.13
N TYR A 87 24.14 -3.33 3.87
CA TYR A 87 22.83 -3.75 3.36
C TYR A 87 22.40 -2.90 2.16
N LYS A 88 22.50 -1.56 2.28
CA LYS A 88 22.18 -0.63 1.17
C LYS A 88 23.02 -0.91 -0.08
N LYS A 89 24.34 -1.12 0.09
CA LYS A 89 25.23 -1.46 -1.03
C LYS A 89 24.89 -2.77 -1.72
N ARG A 90 24.32 -3.74 -1.00
CA ARG A 90 23.94 -5.06 -1.55
C ARG A 90 22.55 -5.07 -2.19
N ASN A 91 21.69 -4.12 -1.85
CA ASN A 91 20.31 -4.04 -2.34
C ASN A 91 20.01 -2.64 -2.92
N PRO A 92 20.75 -2.19 -3.95
CA PRO A 92 20.64 -0.82 -4.47
C PRO A 92 19.23 -0.48 -4.95
N GLU A 93 18.53 -1.41 -5.59
CA GLU A 93 17.18 -1.21 -6.14
C GLU A 93 16.11 -0.87 -5.08
N GLU A 94 16.34 -1.26 -3.82
CA GLU A 94 15.43 -0.94 -2.72
C GLU A 94 15.72 0.42 -2.07
N THR A 95 16.85 1.03 -2.42
CA THR A 95 17.32 2.27 -1.82
C THR A 95 17.19 3.46 -2.77
N GLU A 96 17.40 3.26 -4.08
CA GLU A 96 17.27 4.31 -5.10
C GLU A 96 15.84 4.85 -5.21
N SER A 97 14.81 4.03 -4.96
CA SER A 97 13.40 4.47 -5.07
C SER A 97 12.98 5.54 -4.05
N TYR A 98 13.80 5.83 -3.04
CA TYR A 98 13.51 6.80 -1.98
C TYR A 98 14.23 8.14 -2.16
N GLU A 99 15.42 8.16 -2.77
CA GLU A 99 16.17 9.41 -2.99
C GLU A 99 15.54 10.31 -4.07
N ASP A 100 14.74 9.72 -4.97
CA ASP A 100 13.97 10.45 -5.99
C ASP A 100 12.65 11.06 -5.46
N LEU A 101 12.32 10.88 -4.17
CA LEU A 101 11.07 11.36 -3.55
C LEU A 101 11.26 12.54 -2.59
N GLU A 102 12.49 13.02 -2.38
CA GLU A 102 12.83 14.25 -1.63
C GLU A 102 12.97 15.48 -2.55
#